data_AF-A0AAE0VS76-F1
#
_entry.id   AF-A0AAE0VS76-F1
#
_cell.length_a   1.000
_cell.length_b   1.000
_cell.length_c   1.000
_cell.angle_alpha   90.00
_cell.angle_beta   90.00
_cell.angle_gamma   90.00
#
_symmetry.space_group_name_H-M   'P 1'
#
loop_
_entity.id
_entity.type
_entity.pdbx_description
1 polymer ?
#
loop_
_entity_poly.entity_id
_entity_poly.type
_entity_poly.pdbx_seq_one_letter_code
_entity_poly.pdbx_strand_id
1 'polypeptide(L)'
;MDKPMDGHTSLNITTKYVSPYGCGTQIPIWMNGSIPVIGDGMVARQACAGTFTNTCAIAYSLKVKRCDITTVIYCLENLPSSIQQRYCFDYDPQTMTSTTTSTPSKSPIAQNSISPGGRHITVNT
;
A
#
# COMPACT_ATOMS: atom_id res chain seq x y z
N MET A 1 9.78 -21.08 -12.96
CA MET A 1 8.47 -21.10 -12.27
C MET A 1 7.87 -19.72 -12.39
N ASP A 2 7.33 -19.40 -13.57
CA ASP A 2 6.70 -18.11 -13.82
C ASP A 2 5.32 -18.12 -13.16
N LYS A 3 5.15 -17.29 -12.13
CA LYS A 3 3.83 -17.08 -11.52
C LYS A 3 2.95 -16.37 -12.56
N PRO A 4 1.72 -16.85 -12.80
CA PRO A 4 0.80 -16.18 -13.70
C PRO A 4 0.52 -14.76 -13.20
N MET A 5 0.66 -13.80 -14.12
CA MET A 5 0.31 -12.39 -13.90
C MET A 5 -1.18 -12.22 -14.19
N ASP A 6 -1.99 -12.42 -13.16
CA ASP A 6 -3.40 -12.04 -13.20
C ASP A 6 -3.46 -10.51 -13.30
N GLY A 7 -4.01 -10.01 -14.41
CA GLY A 7 -3.74 -8.67 -14.98
C GLY A 7 -4.26 -7.43 -14.25
N HIS A 8 -4.09 -7.30 -12.93
CA HIS A 8 -4.44 -6.08 -12.18
C HIS A 8 -3.47 -5.70 -11.05
N THR A 9 -2.30 -6.33 -10.94
CA THR A 9 -1.30 -5.98 -9.93
C THR A 9 -0.41 -4.83 -10.40
N SER A 10 -0.50 -3.69 -9.69
CA SER A 10 0.35 -2.53 -9.95
C SER A 10 1.73 -2.71 -9.37
N LEU A 11 2.72 -2.28 -10.15
CA LEU A 11 4.11 -2.30 -9.76
C LEU A 11 4.47 -0.97 -9.09
N ASN A 12 5.03 -1.03 -7.89
CA ASN A 12 5.35 0.13 -7.06
C ASN A 12 6.76 0.06 -6.52
N ILE A 13 7.36 1.21 -6.20
CA ILE A 13 8.63 1.21 -5.46
C ILE A 13 8.38 0.48 -4.15
N THR A 14 9.13 -0.60 -3.91
CA THR A 14 8.93 -1.41 -2.71
C THR A 14 9.16 -0.56 -1.48
N THR A 15 8.35 -0.77 -0.45
CA THR A 15 8.47 -0.10 0.85
C THR A 15 9.28 -0.92 1.85
N LYS A 16 9.73 -2.11 1.41
CA LYS A 16 10.49 -3.06 2.21
C LYS A 16 11.96 -2.94 1.86
N TYR A 17 12.80 -3.23 2.86
CA TYR A 17 14.24 -3.37 2.67
C TYR A 17 14.55 -4.36 1.54
N VAL A 18 15.52 -4.02 0.69
CA VAL A 18 16.03 -4.88 -0.36
C VAL A 18 17.52 -5.11 -0.10
N SER A 19 17.91 -6.38 -0.02
CA SER A 19 19.32 -6.75 0.14
C SER A 19 20.17 -6.30 -1.06
N PRO A 20 21.46 -5.95 -0.87
CA PRO A 20 22.36 -5.66 -1.97
C PRO A 20 22.37 -6.75 -3.04
N TYR A 21 22.64 -6.35 -4.29
CA TYR A 21 22.50 -7.19 -5.49
C TYR A 21 21.06 -7.60 -5.86
N GLY A 22 20.05 -7.12 -5.11
CA GLY A 22 18.64 -7.24 -5.47
C GLY A 22 18.24 -6.36 -6.66
N CYS A 23 17.12 -6.70 -7.29
CA CYS A 23 16.47 -5.91 -8.35
C CYS A 23 17.39 -5.55 -9.54
N GLY A 24 18.38 -6.41 -9.81
CA GLY A 24 19.31 -6.28 -10.94
C GLY A 24 20.30 -5.12 -10.81
N THR A 25 20.65 -4.71 -9.59
CA THR A 25 21.61 -3.63 -9.33
C THR A 25 22.45 -3.94 -8.10
N GLN A 26 23.64 -3.33 -7.96
CA GLN A 26 24.48 -3.56 -6.78
C GLN A 26 23.85 -2.93 -5.52
N ILE A 27 23.30 -1.73 -5.66
CA ILE A 27 22.69 -0.96 -4.57
C ILE A 27 21.22 -0.69 -4.89
N PRO A 28 20.30 -1.55 -4.43
CA PRO A 28 18.88 -1.33 -4.66
C PRO A 28 18.37 -0.20 -3.78
N ILE A 29 17.40 0.54 -4.31
CA ILE A 29 16.74 1.66 -3.63
C ILE A 29 15.28 1.29 -3.36
N TRP A 30 14.82 1.47 -2.13
CA TRP A 30 13.42 1.29 -1.72
C TRP A 30 12.88 2.55 -1.06
N MET A 31 11.56 2.71 -1.01
CA MET A 31 10.92 3.85 -0.36
C MET A 31 10.73 3.57 1.14
N ASN A 32 11.01 4.55 1.98
CA ASN A 32 10.66 4.51 3.39
C ASN A 32 9.24 5.06 3.59
N GLY A 33 8.43 4.35 4.40
CA GLY A 33 7.03 4.67 4.65
C GLY A 33 6.05 3.99 3.68
N SER A 34 4.76 4.27 3.85
CA SER A 34 3.69 3.70 3.03
C SER A 34 3.43 4.50 1.76
N ILE A 35 2.88 3.80 0.75
CA ILE A 35 2.30 4.43 -0.43
C ILE A 35 1.04 5.20 0.02
N PRO A 36 0.90 6.51 -0.31
CA PRO A 36 -0.25 7.31 0.08
C PRO A 36 -1.57 6.71 -0.41
N VAL A 37 -2.68 6.94 0.30
CA VAL A 37 -4.01 6.55 -0.17
C VAL A 37 -4.57 7.59 -1.15
N ILE A 38 -5.63 7.22 -1.87
CA ILE A 38 -6.33 8.15 -2.76
C ILE A 38 -6.86 9.31 -1.89
N GLY A 39 -6.52 10.55 -2.27
CA GLY A 39 -6.93 11.76 -1.54
C GLY A 39 -5.81 12.43 -0.74
N ASP A 40 -4.72 11.71 -0.41
CA ASP A 40 -3.56 12.28 0.32
C ASP A 40 -2.79 13.35 -0.47
N GLY A 41 -3.08 13.49 -1.77
CA GLY A 41 -2.36 14.38 -2.66
C GLY A 41 -0.94 13.90 -2.95
N MET A 42 -0.03 14.84 -3.21
CA MET A 42 1.38 14.56 -3.47
C MET A 42 2.17 14.64 -2.17
N VAL A 43 2.71 13.51 -1.71
CA VAL A 43 3.38 13.44 -0.41
C VAL A 43 4.88 13.20 -0.57
N ALA A 44 5.68 13.92 0.20
CA ALA A 44 7.13 13.69 0.26
C ALA A 44 7.44 12.40 1.04
N ARG A 45 8.40 11.64 0.52
CA ARG A 45 8.97 10.45 1.15
C ARG A 45 10.47 10.46 0.97
N GLN A 46 11.14 9.65 1.78
CA GLN A 46 12.55 9.35 1.62
C GLN A 46 12.67 7.97 0.97
N ALA A 47 13.58 7.82 0.02
CA ALA A 47 14.05 6.53 -0.44
C ALA A 47 15.45 6.24 0.12
N CYS A 48 15.71 4.98 0.38
CA CYS A 48 16.93 4.48 0.99
C CYS A 48 17.68 3.57 0.02
N ALA A 49 18.97 3.80 -0.13
CA ALA A 49 19.92 2.90 -0.74
C ALA A 49 20.81 2.32 0.38
N GLY A 50 20.75 1.00 0.55
CA GLY A 50 21.45 0.30 1.63
C GLY A 50 22.68 -0.47 1.17
N THR A 51 23.56 -0.74 2.13
CA THR A 51 24.66 -1.70 2.02
C THR A 51 24.38 -2.90 2.93
N PHE A 52 25.30 -3.88 2.96
CA PHE A 52 25.20 -5.02 3.87
C PHE A 52 25.22 -4.65 5.36
N THR A 53 25.77 -3.48 5.70
CA THR A 53 25.99 -3.05 7.09
C THR A 53 25.11 -1.88 7.52
N ASN A 54 24.67 -1.05 6.57
CA ASN A 54 23.78 0.06 6.84
C ASN A 54 22.60 0.00 5.87
N THR A 55 21.41 -0.22 6.42
CA THR A 55 20.19 -0.35 5.64
C THR A 55 19.81 0.96 4.95
N CYS A 56 20.19 2.14 5.41
CA CYS A 56 19.94 3.39 4.68
C CYS A 56 21.20 4.26 4.68
N ALA A 57 22.22 3.79 3.95
CA ALA A 57 23.49 4.48 3.83
C ALA A 57 23.38 5.77 3.01
N ILE A 58 22.53 5.76 1.99
CA ILE A 58 22.24 6.91 1.13
C ILE A 58 20.74 7.14 1.14
N ALA A 59 20.33 8.41 1.26
CA ALA A 59 18.94 8.83 1.23
C ALA A 59 18.67 9.72 0.02
N TYR A 60 17.54 9.50 -0.64
CA TYR A 60 17.02 10.31 -1.74
C TYR A 60 15.67 10.87 -1.37
N SER A 61 15.38 12.12 -1.75
CA SER A 61 14.02 12.65 -1.61
C SER A 61 13.20 12.23 -2.81
N LEU A 62 11.94 11.86 -2.57
CA LEU A 62 10.98 11.66 -3.64
C LEU A 62 9.62 12.21 -3.23
N LYS A 63 8.78 12.42 -4.24
CA LYS A 63 7.36 12.67 -4.02
C LYS A 63 6.58 11.51 -4.62
N VAL A 64 5.52 11.11 -3.94
CA VAL A 64 4.64 10.02 -4.38
C VAL A 64 3.18 10.43 -4.23
N LYS A 65 2.34 10.00 -5.17
CA LYS A 65 0.89 10.20 -5.17
C LYS A 65 0.20 8.96 -5.70
N ARG A 66 -0.87 8.51 -5.02
CA ARG A 66 -1.80 7.53 -5.56
C ARG A 66 -2.96 8.26 -6.25
N CYS A 67 -3.11 8.01 -7.56
CA CYS A 67 -4.13 8.64 -8.39
C CYS A 67 -5.43 7.84 -8.41
N ASP A 68 -5.32 6.51 -8.46
CA ASP A 68 -6.42 5.56 -8.40
C ASP A 68 -5.93 4.23 -7.79
N ILE A 69 -6.76 3.19 -7.82
CA ILE A 69 -6.46 1.88 -7.23
C ILE A 69 -5.26 1.18 -7.88
N THR A 70 -4.97 1.48 -9.15
CA THR A 70 -3.89 0.87 -9.93
C THR A 70 -2.73 1.82 -10.22
N THR A 71 -2.90 3.13 -10.10
CA THR A 71 -1.93 4.10 -10.58
C THR A 71 -1.29 4.87 -9.43
N VAL A 72 0.04 4.74 -9.33
CA VAL A 72 0.87 5.53 -8.42
C VAL A 72 1.94 6.25 -9.22
N ILE A 73 2.09 7.54 -8.97
CA ILE A 73 3.04 8.42 -9.67
C ILE A 73 4.15 8.81 -8.69
N TYR A 74 5.39 8.76 -9.19
CA TYR A 74 6.58 9.11 -8.43
C TYR A 74 7.35 10.23 -9.14
N CYS A 75 7.78 11.23 -8.38
CA CYS A 75 8.78 12.19 -8.82
C CYS A 75 10.10 11.86 -8.10
N LEU A 76 11.07 11.38 -8.88
CA LEU A 76 12.34 10.84 -8.38
C LEU A 76 13.48 11.81 -8.66
N GLU A 77 14.45 11.84 -7.75
CA GLU A 77 15.72 12.51 -7.98
C GLU A 77 16.60 11.74 -8.96
N ASN A 78 17.48 12.46 -9.66
CA ASN A 78 18.49 11.85 -10.52
C ASN A 78 19.50 11.07 -9.67
N LEU A 79 19.74 9.82 -10.06
CA LEU A 79 20.76 9.00 -9.42
C LEU A 79 22.14 9.33 -10.01
N PRO A 80 23.19 9.47 -9.16
CA PRO A 80 24.56 9.58 -9.62
C PRO A 80 24.97 8.42 -10.53
N SER A 81 25.53 8.72 -11.70
CA SER A 81 25.96 7.72 -12.69
C SER A 81 27.21 6.92 -12.28
N SER A 82 27.98 7.42 -11.31
CA SER A 82 29.18 6.75 -10.78
C SER A 82 28.88 5.57 -9.86
N ILE A 83 27.61 5.34 -9.50
CA ILE A 83 27.17 4.30 -8.58
C ILE A 83 26.14 3.42 -9.29
N GLN A 84 26.31 2.09 -9.23
CA GLN A 84 25.33 1.16 -9.78
C GLN A 84 24.15 0.98 -8.82
N GLN A 85 23.17 1.86 -8.96
CA GLN A 85 21.97 1.87 -8.13
C GLN A 85 20.70 2.06 -8.97
N ARG A 86 19.60 1.45 -8.52
CA ARG A 86 18.29 1.48 -9.19
C ARG A 86 17.16 1.40 -8.17
N TYR A 87 16.05 2.07 -8.46
CA TYR A 87 14.80 1.90 -7.72
C TYR A 87 14.25 0.49 -7.93
N CYS A 88 13.97 -0.20 -6.83
CA CYS A 88 13.37 -1.51 -6.86
C CYS A 88 11.85 -1.41 -6.86
N PHE A 89 11.24 -2.14 -7.78
CA PHE A 89 9.81 -2.17 -7.99
C PHE A 89 9.28 -3.59 -7.71
N ASP A 90 8.18 -3.69 -6.97
CA ASP A 90 7.52 -4.94 -6.61
C ASP A 90 5.99 -4.78 -6.69
N TYR A 91 5.28 -5.90 -6.72
CA TYR A 91 3.81 -5.91 -6.78
C TYR A 91 3.23 -5.46 -5.45
N ASP A 92 2.34 -4.47 -5.49
CA ASP A 92 1.63 -4.02 -4.30
C ASP A 92 0.42 -4.92 -4.02
N PRO A 93 0.39 -5.68 -2.91
CA PRO A 93 -0.75 -6.52 -2.56
C PRO A 93 -2.03 -5.71 -2.22
N GLN A 94 -1.94 -4.39 -2.03
CA GLN A 94 -3.12 -3.56 -1.74
C GLN A 94 -4.07 -3.41 -2.93
N THR A 95 -3.65 -3.69 -4.17
CA THR A 95 -4.55 -3.60 -5.33
C THR A 95 -5.56 -4.75 -5.42
N MET A 96 -5.43 -5.79 -4.59
CA MET A 96 -6.30 -6.97 -4.62
C MET A 96 -7.46 -6.98 -3.61
N THR A 97 -7.56 -6.02 -2.69
CA THR A 97 -8.54 -6.11 -1.56
C THR A 97 -9.74 -5.16 -1.61
N SER A 98 -9.92 -4.37 -2.68
CA SER A 98 -11.08 -3.47 -2.80
C SER A 98 -12.11 -3.92 -3.84
N THR A 99 -12.60 -5.16 -3.74
CA THR A 99 -13.90 -5.52 -4.30
C THR A 99 -14.79 -6.01 -3.16
N THR A 100 -15.28 -5.08 -2.35
CA THR A 100 -16.50 -5.32 -1.58
C THR A 100 -17.40 -4.12 -1.81
N THR A 101 -18.34 -4.36 -2.72
CA THR A 101 -19.50 -3.53 -3.04
C THR A 101 -20.12 -2.96 -1.77
N SER A 102 -19.94 -1.66 -1.53
CA SER A 102 -20.79 -0.90 -0.61
C SER A 102 -22.08 -0.55 -1.34
N THR A 103 -23.03 -1.48 -1.40
CA THR A 103 -24.43 -1.19 -1.75
C THR A 103 -25.20 -0.79 -0.49
N PRO A 104 -25.95 0.32 -0.48
CA PRO A 104 -26.86 0.63 0.61
C PRO A 104 -28.10 -0.27 0.52
N SER A 105 -28.14 -1.35 1.31
CA SER A 105 -29.30 -2.24 1.34
C SER A 105 -30.42 -1.64 2.18
N LYS A 106 -31.46 -1.13 1.51
CA LYS A 106 -32.82 -1.01 2.07
C LYS A 106 -33.55 -2.35 1.89
N SER A 107 -33.81 -3.03 3.02
CA SER A 107 -34.94 -3.93 3.42
C SER A 107 -35.56 -4.95 2.44
N PRO A 108 -36.06 -6.10 2.95
CA PRO A 108 -37.52 -6.24 3.11
C PRO A 108 -38.00 -6.96 4.39
N ILE A 109 -39.30 -6.74 4.65
CA ILE A 109 -40.20 -7.13 5.76
C ILE A 109 -40.51 -8.64 5.85
N ALA A 110 -40.72 -9.17 7.09
CA ALA A 110 -41.73 -10.17 7.56
C ALA A 110 -41.24 -10.84 8.88
N GLN A 111 -41.98 -11.25 9.92
CA GLN A 111 -43.39 -11.62 10.16
C GLN A 111 -43.65 -11.64 11.69
N ASN A 112 -44.85 -11.25 12.13
CA ASN A 112 -45.33 -11.21 13.54
C ASN A 112 -45.68 -12.60 14.12
N SER A 113 -45.49 -12.82 15.43
CA SER A 113 -46.49 -13.41 16.35
C SER A 113 -46.06 -13.39 17.84
N ILE A 114 -47.05 -13.33 18.74
CA ILE A 114 -47.08 -12.89 20.15
C ILE A 114 -47.21 -14.10 21.11
N SER A 115 -46.62 -14.13 22.34
CA SER A 115 -47.26 -13.91 23.67
C SER A 115 -46.47 -14.65 24.79
N PRO A 116 -46.79 -14.58 26.11
CA PRO A 116 -46.96 -13.45 27.03
C PRO A 116 -46.07 -13.55 28.31
N GLY A 117 -45.75 -12.40 28.92
CA GLY A 117 -45.51 -12.33 30.38
C GLY A 117 -44.06 -12.19 30.84
N GLY A 118 -43.73 -11.04 31.45
CA GLY A 118 -42.50 -10.85 32.22
C GLY A 118 -42.03 -9.39 32.24
N ARG A 119 -42.52 -8.60 33.21
CA ARG A 119 -42.02 -7.25 33.51
C ARG A 119 -40.56 -7.33 33.98
N HIS A 120 -39.67 -6.53 33.40
CA HIS A 120 -38.42 -6.17 34.05
C HIS A 120 -38.24 -4.64 34.00
N ILE A 121 -38.37 -4.03 35.18
CA ILE A 121 -37.94 -2.66 35.48
C ILE A 121 -36.52 -2.80 36.02
N THR A 122 -35.55 -2.07 35.49
CA THR A 122 -34.34 -1.74 36.28
C THR A 122 -33.87 -0.34 35.93
N VAL A 123 -33.70 0.42 37.00
CA VAL A 123 -33.29 1.82 37.12
C VAL A 123 -31.78 1.92 36.89
N ASN A 124 -31.32 2.90 36.12
CA ASN A 124 -29.92 3.34 36.16
C ASN A 124 -29.85 4.74 36.79
N THR A 125 -29.04 4.82 37.84
CA THR A 125 -28.61 6.02 38.58
C THR A 125 -27.86 7.02 37.73
#